data_AF-A0A7W2SPE9-F1
#
_entry.id   AF-A0A7W2SPE9-F1
#
_cell.length_a   1.000
_cell.length_b   1.000
_cell.length_c   1.000
_cell.angle_alpha   90.00
_cell.angle_beta   90.00
_cell.angle_gamma   90.00
#
_symmetry.space_group_name_H-M   'P 1'
#
loop_
_entity.id
_entity.type
_entity.pdbx_description
1 polymer ?
#
loop_
_entity_poly.entity_id
_entity_poly.type
_entity_poly.pdbx_seq_one_letter_code
_entity_poly.pdbx_strand_id
1 'polypeptide(L)'
;MKKNKETNQKTILATEALLLEIIKSPDEFKNNDDLVKALKSQGGLAKYENVERHIGVVSINTVKTHSDLLFDDGFDDGRGGGFDVLRINARNAIEKALKGKIKKSNEESARQKLTSAEETLAITQQSNFLLNTVIKEMRSHLKAMALQDWTEEERLKRYKDINKKVEAQLNYVNHGEV
;
A
#
# COMPACT_ATOMS: atom_id res chain seq x y z
N MET A 1 6.27 -11.58 31.09
CA MET A 1 6.39 -10.82 29.81
C MET A 1 5.68 -11.47 28.62
N LYS A 2 5.67 -12.80 28.43
CA LYS A 2 4.98 -13.46 27.29
C LYS A 2 3.45 -13.21 27.22
N LYS A 3 2.76 -13.25 28.37
CA LYS A 3 1.29 -13.11 28.45
C LYS A 3 0.78 -11.78 27.85
N ASN A 4 1.50 -10.67 28.05
CA ASN A 4 1.09 -9.37 27.49
C ASN A 4 1.29 -9.29 25.98
N LYS A 5 2.31 -9.97 25.43
CA LYS A 5 2.58 -9.96 23.99
C LYS A 5 1.51 -10.74 23.22
N GLU A 6 1.11 -11.90 23.73
CA GLU A 6 0.01 -12.70 23.14
C GLU A 6 -1.33 -11.95 23.21
N THR A 7 -1.63 -11.29 24.34
CA THR A 7 -2.84 -10.46 24.46
C THR A 7 -2.81 -9.30 23.48
N ASN A 8 -1.68 -8.61 23.31
CA ASN A 8 -1.57 -7.52 22.34
C ASN A 8 -1.75 -8.01 20.89
N GLN A 9 -1.14 -9.13 20.52
CA GLN A 9 -1.33 -9.71 19.18
C GLN A 9 -2.80 -10.04 18.92
N LYS A 10 -3.48 -10.66 19.89
CA LYS A 10 -4.93 -10.95 19.79
C LYS A 10 -5.75 -9.67 19.62
N THR A 11 -5.46 -8.62 20.41
CA THR A 11 -6.11 -7.32 20.25
C THR A 11 -5.93 -6.78 18.82
N ILE A 12 -4.71 -6.81 18.27
CA ILE A 12 -4.45 -6.25 16.94
C ILE A 12 -5.17 -7.05 15.84
N LEU A 13 -5.14 -8.38 15.89
CA LEU A 13 -5.88 -9.23 14.94
C LEU A 13 -7.39 -9.03 15.05
N ALA A 14 -7.93 -8.95 16.27
CA ALA A 14 -9.36 -8.68 16.47
C ALA A 14 -9.76 -7.29 15.97
N THR A 15 -8.89 -6.29 16.13
CA THR A 15 -9.12 -4.95 15.63
C THR A 15 -9.10 -4.93 14.11
N GLU A 16 -8.13 -5.60 13.46
CA GLU A 16 -8.09 -5.73 12.01
C GLU A 16 -9.39 -6.37 11.46
N ALA A 17 -9.82 -7.49 12.05
CA ALA A 17 -11.07 -8.15 11.68
C ALA A 17 -12.28 -7.20 11.80
N LEU A 18 -12.36 -6.44 12.89
CA LEU A 18 -13.39 -5.41 13.07
C LEU A 18 -13.32 -4.34 11.97
N LEU A 19 -12.12 -3.85 11.61
CA LEU A 19 -11.96 -2.85 10.55
C LEU A 19 -12.46 -3.38 9.20
N LEU A 20 -12.14 -4.63 8.86
CA LEU A 20 -12.61 -5.28 7.64
C LEU A 20 -14.13 -5.47 7.64
N GLU A 21 -14.72 -5.86 8.77
CA GLU A 21 -16.18 -5.94 8.94
C GLU A 21 -16.85 -4.58 8.75
N ILE A 22 -16.30 -3.52 9.33
CA ILE A 22 -16.82 -2.15 9.17
C ILE A 22 -16.78 -1.72 7.70
N ILE A 23 -15.70 -2.05 6.97
CA ILE A 23 -15.59 -1.73 5.54
C ILE A 23 -16.67 -2.45 4.73
N LYS A 24 -16.96 -3.71 5.09
CA LYS A 24 -17.95 -4.55 4.40
C LYS A 24 -19.40 -4.16 4.72
N SER A 25 -19.71 -3.86 5.98
CA SER A 25 -21.07 -3.62 6.49
C SER A 25 -21.15 -2.37 7.39
N PRO A 26 -20.83 -1.16 6.88
CA PRO A 26 -20.71 0.04 7.71
C PRO A 26 -22.02 0.48 8.39
N ASP A 27 -23.16 0.08 7.83
CA ASP A 27 -24.49 0.40 8.38
C ASP A 27 -24.75 -0.21 9.76
N GLU A 28 -24.10 -1.33 10.09
CA GLU A 28 -24.21 -1.99 11.41
C GLU A 28 -23.46 -1.22 12.50
N PHE A 29 -22.42 -0.48 12.11
CA PHE A 29 -21.50 0.18 13.05
C PHE A 29 -21.72 1.69 13.19
N LYS A 30 -22.54 2.30 12.32
CA LYS A 30 -22.73 3.76 12.29
C LYS A 30 -23.28 4.38 13.57
N ASN A 31 -24.03 3.61 14.36
CA ASN A 31 -24.63 4.08 15.61
C ASN A 31 -23.72 3.85 16.83
N ASN A 32 -22.51 3.30 16.65
CA ASN A 32 -21.54 3.13 17.73
C ASN A 32 -20.67 4.38 17.83
N ASP A 33 -21.11 5.36 18.60
CA ASP A 33 -20.43 6.65 18.76
C ASP A 33 -18.99 6.53 19.27
N ASP A 34 -18.72 5.55 20.14
CA ASP A 34 -17.38 5.34 20.70
C ASP A 34 -16.41 4.79 19.66
N LEU A 35 -16.86 3.84 18.84
CA LEU A 35 -16.12 3.34 17.69
C LEU A 35 -15.90 4.44 16.64
N VAL A 36 -16.93 5.23 16.33
CA VAL A 36 -16.85 6.36 15.39
C VAL A 36 -15.80 7.38 15.86
N LYS A 37 -15.79 7.70 17.16
CA LYS A 37 -14.77 8.60 17.76
C LYS A 37 -13.38 7.97 17.70
N ALA A 38 -13.25 6.69 18.01
CA ALA A 38 -11.97 5.98 18.02
C ALA A 38 -11.32 5.97 16.63
N LEU A 39 -12.09 5.71 15.57
CA LEU A 39 -11.60 5.66 14.19
C LEU A 39 -11.00 6.99 13.68
N LYS A 40 -11.27 8.12 14.34
CA LYS A 40 -10.77 9.44 13.92
C LYS A 40 -9.25 9.56 13.97
N SER A 41 -8.57 8.83 14.86
CA SER A 41 -7.12 8.89 15.01
C SER A 41 -6.51 7.54 15.38
N GLN A 42 -5.23 7.37 15.08
CA GLN A 42 -4.46 6.17 15.45
C GLN A 42 -4.48 5.92 16.97
N GLY A 43 -4.27 6.98 17.76
CA GLY A 43 -4.32 6.90 19.23
C GLY A 43 -5.72 6.70 19.79
N GLY A 44 -6.76 7.13 19.07
CA GLY A 44 -8.16 6.85 19.41
C GLY A 44 -8.48 5.37 19.26
N LEU A 45 -8.13 4.78 18.11
CA LEU A 45 -8.33 3.36 17.87
C LEU A 45 -7.51 2.48 18.81
N ALA A 46 -6.27 2.87 19.13
CA ALA A 46 -5.44 2.14 20.10
C ALA A 46 -6.07 2.08 21.51
N LYS A 47 -6.89 3.06 21.87
CA LYS A 47 -7.61 3.12 23.15
C LYS A 47 -9.03 2.55 23.10
N TYR A 48 -9.47 2.08 21.94
CA TYR A 48 -10.77 1.44 21.81
C TYR A 48 -10.77 0.09 22.51
N GLU A 49 -11.83 -0.19 23.25
CA GLU A 49 -12.01 -1.44 23.97
C GLU A 49 -13.34 -2.08 23.56
N ASN A 50 -13.29 -3.38 23.31
CA ASN A 50 -14.46 -4.19 23.03
C ASN A 50 -14.24 -5.59 23.61
N VAL A 51 -14.78 -5.83 24.80
CA VAL A 51 -14.60 -7.08 25.54
C VAL A 51 -15.16 -8.29 24.78
N GLU A 52 -16.32 -8.12 24.13
CA GLU A 52 -16.97 -9.19 23.35
C GLU A 52 -16.09 -9.66 22.19
N ARG A 53 -15.33 -8.74 21.59
CA ARG A 53 -14.41 -9.01 20.48
C ARG A 53 -12.96 -9.22 20.94
N HIS A 54 -12.71 -9.26 22.24
CA HIS A 54 -11.36 -9.36 22.81
C HIS A 54 -10.39 -8.25 22.37
N ILE A 55 -10.91 -7.05 22.14
CA ILE A 55 -10.13 -5.86 21.83
C ILE A 55 -9.86 -5.14 23.15
N GLY A 56 -8.59 -5.10 23.57
CA GLY A 56 -8.15 -4.37 24.76
C GLY A 56 -7.41 -3.07 24.41
N VAL A 57 -7.28 -2.18 25.40
CA VAL A 57 -6.50 -0.94 25.27
C VAL A 57 -5.01 -1.23 25.08
N VAL A 58 -4.40 -0.63 24.06
CA VAL A 58 -2.98 -0.71 23.76
C VAL A 58 -2.39 0.67 23.46
N SER A 59 -1.05 0.78 23.47
CA SER A 59 -0.40 2.01 23.02
C SER A 59 -0.33 2.06 21.49
N ILE A 60 -0.29 3.26 20.92
CA ILE A 60 -0.10 3.46 19.47
C ILE A 60 1.18 2.78 18.96
N ASN A 61 2.27 2.82 19.74
CA ASN A 61 3.53 2.16 19.38
C ASN A 61 3.37 0.63 19.39
N THR A 62 2.57 0.11 20.32
CA THR A 62 2.22 -1.31 20.35
C THR A 62 1.48 -1.71 19.08
N VAL A 63 0.49 -0.91 18.64
CA VAL A 63 -0.21 -1.13 17.36
C VAL A 63 0.79 -1.18 16.22
N LYS A 64 1.62 -0.14 16.06
CA LYS A 64 2.63 -0.07 14.98
C LYS A 64 3.53 -1.30 14.94
N THR A 65 4.23 -1.57 16.04
CA THR A 65 5.18 -2.70 16.12
C THR A 65 4.52 -4.06 15.91
N HIS A 66 3.28 -4.24 16.35
CA HIS A 66 2.59 -5.52 16.17
C HIS A 66 1.98 -5.64 14.78
N SER A 67 1.52 -4.54 14.17
CA SER A 67 1.08 -4.52 12.77
C SER A 67 2.25 -4.88 11.85
N ASP A 68 3.42 -4.27 12.03
CA ASP A 68 4.64 -4.58 11.27
C ASP A 68 5.11 -6.04 11.43
N LEU A 69 4.74 -6.68 12.54
CA LEU A 69 5.09 -8.08 12.83
C LEU A 69 4.05 -9.08 12.29
N LEU A 70 2.78 -8.69 12.26
CA LEU A 70 1.66 -9.60 12.00
C LEU A 70 1.16 -9.54 10.55
N PHE A 71 1.37 -8.42 9.86
CA PHE A 71 0.85 -8.17 8.52
C PHE A 71 1.98 -7.89 7.55
N ASP A 72 1.90 -8.45 6.33
CA ASP A 72 2.91 -8.26 5.29
C ASP A 72 3.02 -6.77 4.88
N ASP A 73 1.90 -6.04 4.90
CA ASP A 73 1.82 -4.60 4.63
C ASP A 73 2.09 -3.73 5.87
N GLY A 74 2.35 -4.35 7.03
CA GLY A 74 2.66 -3.67 8.28
C GLY A 74 1.61 -2.65 8.76
N PHE A 75 2.08 -1.60 9.43
CA PHE A 75 1.22 -0.52 9.93
C PHE A 75 0.79 0.45 8.81
N ASP A 76 1.72 0.83 7.94
CA ASP A 76 1.52 1.67 6.76
C ASP A 76 2.64 1.34 5.76
N ASP A 77 2.28 0.79 4.61
CA ASP A 77 3.25 0.39 3.59
C ASP A 77 3.58 1.51 2.58
N GLY A 78 2.96 2.69 2.72
CA GLY A 78 3.10 3.81 1.78
C GLY A 78 2.56 3.53 0.37
N ARG A 79 1.97 2.35 0.13
CA ARG A 79 1.42 1.88 -1.15
C ARG A 79 -0.11 1.72 -1.12
N GLY A 80 -0.74 2.10 -0.01
CA GLY A 80 -2.19 2.03 0.17
C GLY A 80 -2.68 0.72 0.79
N GLY A 81 -1.78 -0.05 1.41
CA GLY A 81 -2.05 -1.20 2.26
C GLY A 81 -1.78 -0.91 3.74
N GLY A 82 -1.93 -1.93 4.59
CA GLY A 82 -1.55 -1.84 6.01
C GLY A 82 -2.67 -1.38 6.97
N PHE A 83 -2.36 -1.50 8.26
CA PHE A 83 -3.35 -1.36 9.35
C PHE A 83 -3.95 0.05 9.46
N ASP A 84 -3.16 1.12 9.27
CA ASP A 84 -3.70 2.48 9.34
C ASP A 84 -4.59 2.82 8.13
N VAL A 85 -4.29 2.24 6.96
CA VAL A 85 -5.14 2.37 5.78
C VAL A 85 -6.48 1.67 6.01
N LEU A 86 -6.49 0.48 6.63
CA LEU A 86 -7.75 -0.18 7.05
C LEU A 86 -8.57 0.71 8.00
N ARG A 87 -7.93 1.39 8.96
CA ARG A 87 -8.62 2.35 9.84
C ARG A 87 -9.24 3.50 9.04
N ILE A 88 -8.49 4.11 8.13
CA ILE A 88 -8.98 5.21 7.30
C ILE A 88 -10.17 4.75 6.45
N ASN A 89 -10.08 3.56 5.85
CA ASN A 89 -11.14 2.98 5.03
C ASN A 89 -12.40 2.70 5.86
N ALA A 90 -12.26 2.10 7.04
CA ALA A 90 -13.37 1.86 7.97
C ALA A 90 -14.05 3.17 8.40
N ARG A 91 -13.27 4.20 8.77
CA ARG A 91 -13.79 5.54 9.10
C ARG A 91 -14.60 6.12 7.93
N ASN A 92 -14.05 6.07 6.72
CA ASN A 92 -14.69 6.63 5.54
C ASN A 92 -15.99 5.87 5.18
N ALA A 93 -16.00 4.55 5.37
CA ALA A 93 -17.18 3.71 5.17
C ALA A 93 -18.32 4.09 6.13
N ILE A 94 -18.02 4.26 7.43
CA ILE A 94 -19.00 4.71 8.43
C ILE A 94 -19.47 6.13 8.14
N GLU A 95 -18.56 7.07 7.80
CA GLU A 95 -18.96 8.43 7.45
C GLU A 95 -19.91 8.48 6.26
N LYS A 96 -19.70 7.60 5.28
CA LYS A 96 -20.58 7.46 4.11
C LYS A 96 -21.96 6.90 4.50
N ALA A 97 -22.00 5.94 5.42
CA ALA A 97 -23.26 5.39 5.96
C ALA A 97 -24.03 6.42 6.81
N LEU A 98 -23.32 7.19 7.66
CA LEU A 98 -23.88 8.26 8.50
C LEU A 98 -24.47 9.42 7.69
N LYS A 99 -23.78 9.83 6.64
CA LYS A 99 -24.25 10.90 5.76
C LYS A 99 -25.45 10.46 4.91
N GLY A 100 -25.84 9.18 4.90
CA GLY A 100 -26.83 8.67 3.94
C GLY A 100 -26.41 9.00 2.50
N LYS A 101 -27.29 8.80 1.51
CA LYS A 101 -27.07 9.31 0.14
C LYS A 101 -27.13 10.84 0.08
N ILE A 102 -26.36 11.56 0.89
CA ILE A 102 -26.09 12.97 0.61
C ILE A 102 -25.17 12.98 -0.61
N LYS A 103 -25.69 13.45 -1.74
CA LYS A 103 -24.89 13.95 -2.87
C LYS A 103 -23.94 15.01 -2.32
N LYS A 104 -22.76 14.62 -1.83
CA LYS A 104 -21.65 15.56 -1.70
C LYS A 104 -21.41 16.12 -3.10
N SER A 105 -21.28 17.44 -3.22
CA SER A 105 -20.95 18.13 -4.48
C SER A 105 -19.91 17.28 -5.23
N ASN A 106 -20.35 16.69 -6.35
CA ASN A 106 -19.57 15.72 -7.11
C ASN A 106 -18.23 16.30 -7.57
N GLU A 107 -18.12 17.63 -7.60
CA GLU A 107 -17.06 18.31 -8.30
C GLU A 107 -15.70 18.21 -7.61
N GLU A 108 -15.60 18.44 -6.30
CA GLU A 108 -14.30 18.47 -5.63
C GLU A 108 -13.73 17.07 -5.36
N SER A 109 -14.60 16.10 -5.05
CA SER A 109 -14.20 14.70 -4.96
C SER A 109 -13.88 14.09 -6.33
N ALA A 110 -14.59 14.49 -7.39
CA ALA A 110 -14.24 14.08 -8.75
C ALA A 110 -12.93 14.73 -9.19
N ARG A 111 -12.69 16.01 -8.86
CA ARG A 111 -11.41 16.69 -9.14
C ARG A 111 -10.24 16.01 -8.45
N GLN A 112 -10.35 15.67 -7.15
CA GLN A 112 -9.29 14.93 -6.45
C GLN A 112 -9.01 13.56 -7.07
N LYS A 113 -10.06 12.81 -7.44
CA LYS A 113 -9.89 11.52 -8.13
C LYS A 113 -9.31 11.68 -9.53
N LEU A 114 -9.69 12.73 -10.25
CA LEU A 114 -9.18 13.05 -11.57
C LEU A 114 -7.69 13.38 -11.49
N THR A 115 -7.28 14.26 -10.57
CA THR A 115 -5.88 14.60 -10.35
C THR A 115 -5.05 13.37 -9.98
N SER A 116 -5.51 12.53 -9.05
CA SER A 116 -4.80 11.29 -8.69
C SER A 116 -4.71 10.30 -9.85
N ALA A 117 -5.77 10.20 -10.67
CA ALA A 117 -5.77 9.35 -11.86
C ALA A 117 -4.83 9.90 -12.95
N GLU A 118 -4.78 11.22 -13.14
CA GLU A 118 -3.88 11.90 -14.07
C GLU A 118 -2.41 11.73 -13.65
N GLU A 119 -2.10 11.86 -12.37
CA GLU A 119 -0.76 11.60 -11.81
C GLU A 119 -0.35 10.14 -12.05
N THR A 120 -1.23 9.20 -11.73
CA THR A 120 -0.99 7.76 -11.96
C THR A 120 -0.80 7.45 -13.44
N LEU A 121 -1.60 8.07 -14.32
CA LEU A 121 -1.48 7.90 -15.76
C LEU A 121 -0.16 8.47 -16.27
N ALA A 122 0.26 9.64 -15.79
CA ALA A 122 1.53 10.26 -16.16
C ALA A 122 2.72 9.37 -15.76
N ILE A 123 2.73 8.86 -14.53
CA ILE A 123 3.75 7.91 -14.04
C ILE A 123 3.75 6.65 -14.92
N THR A 124 2.57 6.07 -15.18
CA THR A 124 2.45 4.86 -16.00
C THR A 124 2.95 5.08 -17.43
N GLN A 125 2.62 6.21 -18.04
CA GLN A 125 3.09 6.57 -19.39
C GLN A 125 4.61 6.75 -19.42
N GLN A 126 5.18 7.39 -18.39
CA GLN A 126 6.62 7.53 -18.24
C GLN A 126 7.33 6.18 -18.09
N SER A 127 6.83 5.30 -17.20
CA SER A 127 7.37 3.95 -17.04
C SER A 127 7.28 3.15 -18.35
N ASN A 128 6.16 3.22 -19.07
CA ASN A 128 6.00 2.57 -20.37
C ASN A 128 6.97 3.10 -21.43
N PHE A 129 7.25 4.40 -21.45
CA PHE A 129 8.23 4.99 -22.35
C PHE A 129 9.64 4.48 -22.05
N LEU A 130 10.02 4.44 -20.77
CA LEU A 130 11.33 3.93 -20.34
C LEU A 130 11.49 2.44 -20.66
N LEU A 131 10.48 1.61 -20.37
CA LEU A 131 10.49 0.19 -20.73
C LEU A 131 10.61 -0.02 -22.24
N ASN A 132 9.89 0.75 -23.06
CA ASN A 132 10.04 0.70 -24.51
C ASN A 132 11.45 1.06 -24.97
N THR A 133 12.12 1.98 -24.28
CA THR A 133 13.51 2.36 -24.57
C THR A 133 14.46 1.21 -24.23
N VAL A 134 14.34 0.62 -23.04
CA VAL A 134 15.13 -0.56 -22.63
C VAL A 134 14.93 -1.72 -23.62
N ILE A 135 13.70 -2.00 -24.03
CA ILE A 135 13.40 -3.07 -25.01
C ILE A 135 14.07 -2.80 -26.36
N LYS A 136 14.05 -1.54 -26.84
CA LYS A 136 14.72 -1.16 -28.10
C LYS A 136 16.24 -1.34 -28.00
N GLU A 137 16.84 -0.95 -26.87
CA GLU A 137 18.27 -1.13 -26.62
C GLU A 137 18.65 -2.62 -26.56
N MET A 138 17.89 -3.43 -25.83
CA MET A 138 18.08 -4.88 -25.77
C MET A 138 18.01 -5.52 -27.16
N ARG A 139 17.03 -5.13 -27.99
CA ARG A 139 16.93 -5.63 -29.38
C ARG A 139 18.13 -5.23 -30.23
N SER A 140 18.63 -4.00 -30.07
CA SER A 140 19.84 -3.53 -30.76
C SER A 140 21.08 -4.36 -30.35
N HIS A 141 21.22 -4.64 -29.06
CA HIS A 141 22.29 -5.49 -28.53
C HIS A 141 22.21 -6.93 -29.02
N LEU A 142 21.02 -7.54 -29.01
CA LEU A 142 20.82 -8.88 -29.57
C LEU A 142 21.18 -8.94 -31.06
N LYS A 143 20.79 -7.92 -31.84
CA LYS A 143 21.17 -7.82 -33.25
C LYS A 143 22.69 -7.73 -33.42
N ALA A 144 23.37 -6.93 -32.59
CA ALA A 144 24.83 -6.81 -32.64
C ALA A 144 25.53 -8.13 -32.26
N MET A 145 25.03 -8.85 -31.25
CA MET A 145 25.56 -10.16 -30.86
C MET A 145 25.41 -11.23 -31.94
N ALA A 146 24.34 -11.16 -32.74
CA ALA A 146 24.06 -12.11 -33.80
C ALA A 146 24.83 -11.83 -35.11
N LEU A 147 25.13 -10.56 -35.40
CA LEU A 147 25.65 -10.14 -36.71
C LEU A 147 27.13 -9.70 -36.69
N GLN A 148 27.73 -9.46 -35.53
CA GLN A 148 29.15 -9.13 -35.45
C GLN A 148 30.01 -10.37 -35.22
N ASP A 149 31.13 -10.41 -35.95
CA ASP A 149 32.18 -11.43 -35.81
C ASP A 149 33.05 -11.12 -34.59
N TRP A 150 32.49 -11.34 -33.40
CA TRP A 150 33.22 -11.34 -32.14
C TRP A 150 33.65 -12.74 -31.76
N THR A 151 34.79 -12.82 -31.07
CA THR A 151 35.16 -14.03 -30.34
C THR A 151 34.18 -14.31 -29.20
N GLU A 152 34.14 -15.54 -28.70
CA GLU A 152 33.26 -15.90 -27.57
C GLU A 152 33.56 -15.08 -26.31
N GLU A 153 34.83 -14.77 -26.05
CA GLU A 153 35.27 -13.97 -24.92
C GLU A 153 34.77 -12.52 -25.01
N GLU A 154 34.86 -11.91 -26.18
CA GLU A 154 34.35 -10.55 -26.44
C GLU A 154 32.82 -10.48 -26.33
N ARG A 155 32.13 -11.51 -26.85
CA ARG A 155 30.67 -11.63 -26.74
C ARG A 155 30.23 -11.77 -25.28
N LEU A 156 30.92 -12.59 -24.49
CA LEU A 156 30.65 -12.78 -23.06
C LEU A 156 30.91 -11.50 -22.25
N LYS A 157 32.00 -10.79 -22.53
CA LYS A 157 32.31 -9.51 -21.87
C LYS A 157 31.22 -8.47 -22.14
N ARG A 158 30.81 -8.31 -23.40
CA ARG A 158 29.73 -7.39 -23.79
C ARG A 158 28.40 -7.76 -23.15
N TYR A 159 28.06 -9.05 -23.11
CA TYR A 159 26.85 -9.51 -22.44
C TYR A 159 26.81 -9.04 -20.97
N LYS A 160 27.90 -9.24 -20.21
CA LYS A 160 27.97 -8.83 -18.80
C LYS A 160 27.81 -7.32 -18.64
N ASP A 161 28.47 -6.52 -19.48
CA ASP A 161 28.38 -5.06 -19.44
C ASP A 161 26.97 -4.56 -19.77
N ILE A 162 26.32 -5.15 -20.78
CA ILE A 162 24.95 -4.82 -21.17
C ILE A 162 23.98 -5.20 -20.07
N ASN A 163 24.11 -6.40 -19.50
CA ASN A 163 23.22 -6.88 -18.44
C ASN A 163 23.27 -5.97 -17.21
N LYS A 164 24.48 -5.54 -16.81
CA LYS A 164 24.64 -4.58 -15.71
C LYS A 164 23.95 -3.25 -15.97
N LYS A 165 23.98 -2.75 -17.20
CA LYS A 165 23.30 -1.49 -17.59
C LYS A 165 21.78 -1.64 -17.58
N VAL A 166 21.27 -2.74 -18.15
CA VAL A 166 19.83 -3.05 -18.16
C VAL A 166 19.30 -3.19 -16.73
N GLU A 167 20.04 -3.86 -15.85
CA GLU A 167 19.68 -4.02 -14.44
C GLU A 167 19.60 -2.67 -13.71
N ALA A 168 20.55 -1.77 -13.95
CA ALA A 168 20.51 -0.41 -13.41
C ALA A 168 19.32 0.41 -13.95
N GLN A 169 19.01 0.31 -15.24
CA GLN A 169 17.86 0.99 -15.85
C GLN A 169 16.52 0.45 -15.30
N LEU A 170 16.38 -0.86 -15.13
CA LEU A 170 15.19 -1.48 -14.56
C LEU A 170 14.98 -1.10 -13.10
N ASN A 171 16.05 -1.01 -12.30
CA ASN A 171 15.96 -0.53 -10.93
C ASN A 171 15.46 0.91 -10.86
N TYR A 172 15.96 1.79 -11.73
CA TYR A 172 15.46 3.16 -11.82
C TYR A 172 13.96 3.23 -12.21
N VAL A 173 13.51 2.40 -13.15
CA VAL A 173 12.09 2.33 -13.57
C VAL A 173 11.18 1.81 -12.46
N ASN A 174 11.65 0.85 -11.65
CA ASN A 174 10.85 0.22 -10.60
C ASN A 174 10.85 0.97 -9.26
N HIS A 175 11.93 1.71 -8.97
CA HIS A 175 12.14 2.30 -7.64
C HIS A 175 12.36 3.82 -7.64
N GLY A 176 12.48 4.46 -8.81
CA GLY A 176 12.57 5.92 -8.92
C GLY A 176 13.86 6.57 -8.40
N GLU A 177 14.80 5.83 -7.81
CA GLU A 177 16.04 6.36 -7.25
C GLU A 177 17.28 5.49 -7.56
N VAL A 178 18.39 6.18 -7.85
CA VAL A 178 19.77 5.90 -7.41
C VAL A 178 20.36 7.21 -6.90
#